data_AF-A0A7H4PF92-F1
#
_entry.id   AF-A0A7H4PF92-F1
#
_cell.length_a   1.000
_cell.length_b   1.000
_cell.length_c   1.000
_cell.angle_alpha   90.00
_cell.angle_beta   90.00
_cell.angle_gamma   90.00
#
_symmetry.space_group_name_H-M   'P 1'
#
loop_
_entity.id
_entity.type
_entity.pdbx_description
1 polymer ?
#
loop_
_entity_poly.entity_id
_entity_poly.type
_entity_poly.pdbx_seq_one_letter_code
_entity_poly.pdbx_strand_id
1 'polypeptide(L)'
;MSVIRQRILENMQKFSRAMIGAVLFLPVIGLILALSSVLTNPTLISETSFLHQLGQLLGDTFWPLFGNLGLLFCVGISYGLAKDKKTEVALVSVMCFIMFLGANHSWLEHTHGLAEKINGEYYGYRADSAAGVCGSRYGGLPRDYSRLHHRLGA
;
A
#
# COMPACT_ATOMS: atom_id res chain seq x y z
N MET A 1 -14.94 30.75 -25.98
CA MET A 1 -14.21 29.56 -25.49
C MET A 1 -14.98 28.31 -25.91
N SER A 2 -14.34 27.34 -26.56
CA SER A 2 -15.01 26.16 -27.12
C SER A 2 -15.75 25.35 -26.03
N VAL A 3 -17.03 25.05 -26.22
CA VAL A 3 -17.91 24.27 -25.32
C VAL A 3 -17.26 22.95 -24.85
N ILE A 4 -16.45 22.33 -25.72
CA ILE A 4 -15.67 21.12 -25.42
C ILE A 4 -14.67 21.34 -24.29
N ARG A 5 -13.92 22.47 -24.32
CA ARG A 5 -12.97 22.81 -23.25
C ARG A 5 -13.68 23.00 -21.92
N GLN A 6 -14.84 23.65 -21.90
CA GLN A 6 -15.62 23.83 -20.67
C GLN A 6 -16.06 22.49 -20.09
N ARG A 7 -16.59 21.58 -20.92
CA ARG A 7 -16.99 20.23 -20.47
C ARG A 7 -15.83 19.40 -19.94
N ILE A 8 -14.67 19.46 -20.57
CA ILE A 8 -13.45 18.79 -20.10
C ILE A 8 -13.02 19.38 -18.75
N LEU A 9 -12.96 20.72 -18.64
CA LEU A 9 -12.58 21.39 -17.41
C LEU A 9 -13.54 21.06 -16.25
N GLU A 10 -14.85 21.03 -16.50
CA GLU A 10 -15.84 20.64 -15.51
C GLU A 10 -15.66 19.19 -15.03
N ASN A 11 -15.40 18.26 -15.95
CA ASN A 11 -15.18 16.85 -15.60
C ASN A 11 -13.88 16.66 -14.80
N MET A 12 -12.81 17.37 -15.19
CA MET A 12 -11.53 17.37 -14.47
C MET A 12 -11.66 17.98 -13.07
N GLN A 13 -12.44 19.05 -12.93
CA GLN A 13 -12.73 19.64 -11.62
C GLN A 13 -13.53 18.70 -10.72
N LYS A 14 -14.54 18.01 -11.26
CA LYS A 14 -15.33 17.01 -10.51
C LYS A 14 -14.45 15.84 -10.04
N PHE A 15 -13.57 15.35 -10.91
CA PHE A 15 -12.60 14.31 -10.55
C PHE A 15 -11.65 14.75 -9.44
N SER A 16 -11.07 15.95 -9.54
CA SER A 16 -10.19 16.50 -8.50
C SER A 16 -10.92 16.66 -7.16
N ARG A 17 -12.16 17.17 -7.19
CA ARG A 17 -12.99 17.29 -5.97
C ARG A 17 -13.31 15.93 -5.34
N ALA A 18 -13.59 14.91 -6.16
CA ALA A 18 -13.82 13.54 -5.69
C ALA A 18 -12.57 12.95 -5.02
N MET A 19 -11.38 13.21 -5.59
CA MET A 19 -10.11 12.74 -5.04
C MET A 19 -9.80 13.36 -3.67
N ILE A 20 -10.07 14.66 -3.46
CA ILE A 20 -9.90 15.30 -2.14
C ILE A 20 -10.76 14.59 -1.08
N GLY A 21 -11.99 14.21 -1.46
CA GLY A 21 -12.89 13.39 -0.66
C GLY A 21 -12.27 12.08 -0.15
N ALA A 22 -11.43 11.47 -0.97
CA ALA A 22 -10.78 10.18 -0.70
C ALA A 22 -9.48 10.29 0.12
N VAL A 23 -8.94 11.48 0.38
CA VAL A 23 -7.63 11.64 1.06
C VAL A 23 -7.75 12.36 2.39
N LEU A 24 -8.87 13.04 2.65
CA LEU A 24 -9.05 13.88 3.83
C LEU A 24 -8.97 13.14 5.18
N PHE A 25 -9.09 11.82 5.22
CA PHE A 25 -8.85 11.02 6.44
C PHE A 25 -7.37 10.72 6.71
N LEU A 26 -6.52 10.81 5.68
CA LEU A 26 -5.10 10.47 5.75
C LEU A 26 -4.30 11.36 6.72
N PRO A 27 -4.53 12.69 6.79
CA PRO A 27 -3.87 13.55 7.78
C PRO A 27 -4.25 13.21 9.23
N VAL A 28 -5.52 12.87 9.47
CA VAL A 28 -6.01 12.52 10.82
C VAL A 28 -5.36 11.22 11.29
N ILE A 29 -5.35 10.20 10.43
CA ILE A 29 -4.71 8.92 10.74
C ILE A 29 -3.20 9.08 10.90
N GLY A 30 -2.56 9.91 10.07
CA GLY A 30 -1.15 10.23 10.19
C GLY A 30 -0.79 10.88 11.54
N LEU A 31 -1.64 11.78 12.05
CA LEU A 31 -1.45 12.39 13.37
C LEU A 31 -1.58 11.35 14.49
N ILE A 32 -2.56 10.44 14.39
CA ILE A 32 -2.76 9.36 15.37
C ILE A 32 -1.56 8.40 15.37
N LEU A 33 -1.03 8.04 14.20
CA LEU A 33 0.18 7.22 14.09
C LEU A 33 1.42 7.93 14.65
N ALA A 34 1.57 9.23 14.41
CA ALA A 34 2.65 10.00 15.00
C ALA A 34 2.57 10.01 16.53
N LEU A 35 1.37 10.18 17.09
CA LEU A 35 1.13 10.08 18.53
C LEU A 35 1.44 8.67 19.05
N SER A 36 0.97 7.62 18.37
CA SER A 36 1.29 6.23 18.70
C SER A 36 2.81 6.02 18.76
N SER A 37 3.56 6.49 17.76
CA SER A 37 5.02 6.39 17.74
C SER A 37 5.68 7.11 18.93
N VAL A 38 5.18 8.28 19.31
CA VAL A 38 5.67 9.02 20.50
C VAL A 38 5.35 8.27 21.80
N LEU A 39 4.15 7.69 21.93
CA LEU A 39 3.72 6.92 23.10
C LEU A 39 4.45 5.57 23.23
N THR A 40 4.93 5.03 22.12
CA THR A 40 5.64 3.73 22.08
C THR A 40 7.15 3.90 22.30
N ASN A 41 7.63 5.12 22.55
CA ASN A 41 9.04 5.40 22.74
C ASN A 41 9.53 4.90 24.13
N PRO A 42 10.51 3.97 24.19
CA PRO A 42 10.98 3.37 25.44
C PRO A 42 11.71 4.36 26.37
N THR A 43 12.02 5.57 25.88
CA THR A 43 12.63 6.64 26.70
C THR A 43 11.63 7.40 27.57
N LEU A 44 10.31 7.32 27.27
CA LEU A 44 9.27 8.09 27.96
C LEU A 44 8.32 7.22 28.80
N ILE A 45 8.09 5.96 28.44
CA ILE A 45 7.12 5.07 29.08
C ILE A 45 7.77 3.69 29.30
N SER A 46 7.65 3.15 30.52
CA SER A 46 8.17 1.83 30.88
C SER A 46 7.45 0.71 30.10
N GLU A 47 8.21 -0.29 29.63
CA GLU A 47 7.76 -1.37 28.72
C GLU A 47 6.57 -2.19 29.22
N THR A 48 6.24 -2.12 30.51
CA THR A 48 5.12 -2.84 31.13
C THR A 48 3.84 -2.01 31.24
N SER A 49 3.84 -0.77 30.75
CA SER A 49 2.70 0.13 30.86
C SER A 49 1.64 -0.16 29.79
N PHE A 50 0.38 -0.20 30.20
CA PHE A 50 -0.80 -0.29 29.33
C PHE A 50 -0.78 0.74 28.18
N LEU A 51 -0.16 1.90 28.40
CA LEU A 51 0.02 2.94 27.38
C LEU A 51 0.90 2.51 26.19
N HIS A 52 1.90 1.65 26.40
CA HIS A 52 2.74 1.13 25.34
C HIS A 52 1.96 0.13 24.46
N GLN A 53 1.18 -0.76 25.08
CA GLN A 53 0.31 -1.71 24.38
C GLN A 53 -0.79 -1.00 23.59
N LEU A 54 -1.36 0.09 24.14
CA LEU A 54 -2.30 0.93 23.39
C LEU A 54 -1.61 1.65 22.21
N GLY A 55 -0.39 2.15 22.40
CA GLY A 55 0.41 2.76 21.33
C GLY A 55 0.62 1.79 20.16
N GLN A 56 1.07 0.56 20.45
CA GLN A 56 1.27 -0.49 19.46
C GLN A 56 -0.05 -0.92 18.79
N LEU A 57 -1.12 -1.14 19.56
CA LEU A 57 -2.42 -1.52 19.02
C LEU A 57 -2.95 -0.48 18.03
N LEU A 58 -2.81 0.82 18.34
CA LEU A 58 -3.19 1.89 17.41
C LEU A 58 -2.31 1.86 16.14
N GLY A 59 -1.01 1.67 16.30
CA GLY A 59 -0.08 1.51 15.17
C GLY A 59 -0.51 0.39 14.22
N ASP A 60 -0.73 -0.80 14.76
CA ASP A 60 -1.09 -2.00 14.01
C ASP A 60 -2.49 -1.92 13.38
N THR A 61 -3.42 -1.20 14.00
CA THR A 61 -4.78 -1.03 13.47
C THR A 61 -4.81 -0.08 12.27
N PHE A 62 -4.02 1.00 12.30
CA PHE A 62 -4.04 2.03 11.27
C PHE A 62 -3.03 1.80 10.14
N TRP A 63 -1.99 0.99 10.35
CA TRP A 63 -1.00 0.66 9.33
C TRP A 63 -1.59 0.02 8.05
N PRO A 64 -2.53 -0.95 8.11
CA PRO A 64 -3.15 -1.55 6.94
C PRO A 64 -3.94 -0.57 6.06
N LEU A 65 -4.39 0.57 6.60
CA LEU A 65 -5.05 1.60 5.79
C LEU A 65 -4.09 2.22 4.76
N PHE A 66 -2.81 2.41 5.12
CA PHE A 66 -1.80 2.90 4.19
C PHE A 66 -1.39 1.81 3.19
N GLY A 67 -1.31 0.56 3.64
CA GLY A 67 -1.03 -0.58 2.76
C GLY A 67 -2.09 -0.80 1.68
N ASN A 68 -3.36 -0.47 1.97
CA ASN A 68 -4.49 -0.62 1.05
C ASN A 68 -5.03 0.71 0.51
N LEU A 69 -4.18 1.74 0.49
CA LEU A 69 -4.59 3.08 0.08
C LEU A 69 -5.14 3.12 -1.36
N GLY A 70 -4.63 2.24 -2.24
CA GLY A 70 -5.15 2.08 -3.61
C GLY A 70 -6.63 1.69 -3.66
N LEU A 71 -7.08 0.82 -2.74
CA LEU A 71 -8.49 0.42 -2.64
C LEU A 71 -9.35 1.59 -2.13
N LEU A 72 -8.87 2.33 -1.13
CA LEU A 72 -9.53 3.52 -0.59
C LEU A 72 -9.71 4.61 -1.66
N PHE A 73 -8.69 4.86 -2.49
CA PHE A 73 -8.79 5.78 -3.61
C PHE A 73 -9.77 5.31 -4.68
N CYS A 74 -9.74 4.02 -5.03
CA CYS A 74 -10.65 3.46 -6.03
C CYS A 74 -12.12 3.67 -5.63
N VAL A 75 -12.47 3.31 -4.39
CA VAL A 75 -13.83 3.52 -3.86
C VAL A 75 -14.15 5.01 -3.73
N GLY A 76 -13.22 5.81 -3.21
CA GLY A 76 -13.45 7.25 -2.97
C GLY A 76 -13.68 8.06 -4.25
N ILE A 77 -12.92 7.78 -5.32
CA ILE A 77 -13.10 8.44 -6.63
C ILE A 77 -14.42 7.99 -7.27
N SER A 78 -14.69 6.68 -7.27
CA SER A 78 -15.91 6.12 -7.85
C SER A 78 -17.16 6.66 -7.16
N TYR A 79 -17.12 6.73 -5.84
CA TYR A 79 -18.19 7.29 -5.01
C TYR A 79 -18.35 8.81 -5.20
N GLY A 80 -17.25 9.55 -5.30
CA GLY A 80 -17.28 11.00 -5.50
C GLY A 80 -17.75 11.44 -6.90
N LEU A 81 -17.58 10.58 -7.91
CA LEU A 81 -18.05 10.84 -9.27
C LEU A 81 -19.47 10.32 -9.54
N ALA A 82 -19.98 9.40 -8.70
CA ALA A 82 -21.32 8.83 -8.83
C ALA A 82 -22.41 9.89 -8.57
N LYS A 83 -23.28 10.08 -9.57
CA LYS A 83 -24.46 10.96 -9.45
C LYS A 83 -25.60 10.27 -8.69
N ASP A 84 -25.86 9.02 -9.05
CA ASP A 84 -26.94 8.20 -8.53
C ASP A 84 -26.41 6.88 -7.98
N LYS A 85 -27.22 6.21 -7.13
CA LYS A 85 -26.92 4.89 -6.57
C LYS A 85 -25.49 4.72 -6.05
N LYS A 86 -25.04 5.68 -5.23
CA LYS A 86 -23.65 5.77 -4.77
C LYS A 86 -23.16 4.49 -4.06
N THR A 87 -24.06 3.79 -3.37
CA THR A 87 -23.79 2.49 -2.75
C THR A 87 -23.57 1.36 -3.74
N GLU A 88 -24.34 1.30 -4.84
CA GLU A 88 -24.17 0.28 -5.90
C GLU A 88 -22.82 0.47 -6.61
N VAL A 89 -22.47 1.72 -6.94
CA VAL A 89 -21.20 2.05 -7.59
C VAL A 89 -20.00 1.75 -6.68
N ALA A 90 -20.11 2.00 -5.37
CA ALA A 90 -19.05 1.66 -4.42
C ALA A 90 -18.76 0.15 -4.40
N LEU A 91 -19.79 -0.70 -4.35
CA LEU A 91 -19.61 -2.16 -4.40
C LEU A 91 -18.96 -2.61 -5.71
N VAL A 92 -19.41 -2.08 -6.84
CA VAL A 92 -18.82 -2.40 -8.17
C VAL A 92 -17.35 -1.98 -8.24
N SER A 93 -16.98 -0.83 -7.65
CA SER A 93 -15.59 -0.37 -7.64
C SER A 93 -14.63 -1.31 -6.89
N VAL A 94 -15.07 -1.90 -5.77
CA VAL A 94 -14.28 -2.88 -5.02
C VAL A 94 -14.06 -4.15 -5.84
N MET A 95 -15.11 -4.64 -6.50
CA MET A 95 -15.02 -5.82 -7.37
C MET A 95 -14.07 -5.56 -8.54
N CYS A 96 -14.16 -4.39 -9.16
CA CYS A 96 -13.27 -3.97 -10.24
C CYS A 96 -11.80 -3.88 -9.77
N PHE A 97 -11.56 -3.34 -8.57
CA PHE A 97 -10.20 -3.24 -8.02
C PHE A 97 -9.56 -4.62 -7.79
N ILE A 98 -10.31 -5.58 -7.24
CA ILE A 98 -9.81 -6.95 -7.02
C ILE A 98 -9.54 -7.64 -8.37
N MET A 99 -10.46 -7.50 -9.33
CA MET A 99 -10.29 -8.04 -10.68
C MET A 99 -9.06 -7.43 -11.38
N PHE A 100 -8.83 -6.12 -11.19
CA PHE A 100 -7.64 -5.44 -11.71
C PHE A 100 -6.35 -6.02 -11.11
N LEU A 101 -6.29 -6.25 -9.80
CA LEU A 101 -5.12 -6.88 -9.18
C LEU A 101 -4.85 -8.28 -9.74
N GLY A 102 -5.89 -9.11 -9.88
CA GLY A 102 -5.77 -10.46 -10.44
C GLY A 102 -5.34 -10.47 -11.91
N ALA A 103 -5.88 -9.55 -12.72
CA ALA A 103 -5.52 -9.42 -14.13
C ALA A 103 -4.06 -8.97 -14.31
N ASN A 104 -3.59 -8.02 -13.50
CA ASN A 104 -2.17 -7.61 -13.53
C ASN A 104 -1.26 -8.75 -13.12
N HIS A 105 -1.62 -9.53 -12.09
CA HIS A 105 -0.84 -10.69 -11.68
C HIS A 105 -0.72 -11.71 -12.82
N SER A 106 -1.84 -12.12 -13.42
CA SER A 106 -1.87 -13.06 -14.56
C SER A 106 -1.12 -12.52 -15.79
N TRP A 107 -1.22 -11.21 -16.07
CA TRP A 107 -0.48 -10.58 -17.16
C TRP A 107 1.04 -10.65 -16.96
N LEU A 108 1.51 -10.45 -15.73
CA LEU A 108 2.93 -10.56 -15.39
C LEU A 108 3.44 -12.01 -15.49
N GLU A 109 2.58 -12.99 -15.19
CA GLU A 109 2.89 -14.40 -15.41
C GLU A 109 3.09 -14.71 -16.89
N HIS A 110 2.20 -14.22 -17.76
CA HIS A 110 2.28 -14.46 -19.20
C HIS A 110 3.45 -13.73 -19.89
N THR A 111 3.92 -12.61 -19.34
CA THR A 111 5.03 -11.83 -19.90
C THR A 111 6.40 -12.23 -19.33
N HIS A 112 6.44 -13.25 -18.45
CA HIS A 112 7.64 -13.65 -17.70
C HIS A 112 8.31 -12.48 -16.93
N GLY A 113 7.53 -11.46 -16.58
CA GLY A 113 7.99 -10.27 -15.86
C GLY A 113 7.97 -10.40 -14.33
N LEU A 114 7.58 -11.57 -13.82
CA LEU A 114 7.57 -11.88 -12.39
C LEU A 114 8.98 -11.79 -11.81
N ALA A 115 9.14 -11.17 -10.64
CA ALA A 115 10.37 -11.35 -9.87
C ALA A 115 10.56 -12.81 -9.45
N GLU A 116 11.83 -13.21 -9.41
CA GLU A 116 12.23 -14.52 -8.91
C GLU A 116 11.78 -14.70 -7.46
N LYS A 117 11.21 -15.86 -7.17
CA LYS A 117 10.64 -16.19 -5.87
C LYS A 117 11.78 -16.47 -4.88
N ILE A 118 12.10 -15.53 -4.01
CA ILE A 118 12.99 -15.79 -2.86
C ILE A 118 12.10 -16.19 -1.68
N ASN A 119 12.26 -17.42 -1.17
CA ASN A 119 11.55 -17.94 0.02
C ASN A 119 10.01 -17.93 -0.02
N GLY A 120 9.40 -18.10 -1.19
CA GLY A 120 7.95 -18.25 -1.27
C GLY A 120 7.16 -16.96 -1.42
N GLU A 121 7.82 -15.82 -1.47
CA GLU A 121 7.24 -14.49 -1.65
C GLU A 121 7.83 -13.81 -2.89
N TYR A 122 7.02 -13.00 -3.59
CA TYR A 122 7.45 -12.26 -4.78
C TYR A 122 8.05 -10.92 -4.38
N TYR A 123 9.37 -10.78 -4.47
CA TYR A 123 10.08 -9.53 -4.18
C TYR A 123 10.51 -8.84 -5.48
N GLY A 124 9.67 -7.92 -5.99
CA GLY A 124 10.04 -6.94 -7.02
C GLY A 124 9.49 -7.20 -8.43
N TYR A 125 9.96 -6.37 -9.38
CA TYR A 125 9.91 -6.62 -10.83
C TYR A 125 11.27 -7.17 -11.23
N ARG A 126 11.37 -8.00 -12.27
CA ARG A 126 12.66 -8.50 -12.77
C ARG A 126 13.58 -7.32 -13.16
N ALA A 127 14.41 -6.86 -12.22
CA ALA A 127 15.57 -6.04 -12.52
C ALA A 127 16.61 -7.01 -13.09
N ASP A 128 16.95 -6.85 -14.37
CA ASP A 128 18.10 -7.55 -14.93
C ASP A 128 19.31 -7.34 -14.02
N SER A 129 20.06 -8.42 -13.88
CA SER A 129 21.24 -8.61 -13.05
C SER A 129 22.13 -7.37 -12.91
N ALA A 130 22.57 -7.10 -11.68
CA ALA A 130 23.63 -6.16 -11.25
C ALA A 130 23.19 -4.85 -10.56
N ALA A 131 22.55 -4.96 -9.39
CA ALA A 131 22.77 -3.98 -8.33
C ALA A 131 22.49 -4.63 -6.98
N GLY A 132 23.52 -4.71 -6.14
CA GLY A 132 23.44 -5.28 -4.81
C GLY A 132 22.42 -4.57 -3.93
N VAL A 133 21.68 -5.39 -3.20
CA VAL A 133 21.28 -5.23 -1.79
C VAL A 133 21.13 -3.77 -1.33
N CYS A 134 19.93 -3.23 -1.51
CA CYS A 134 19.41 -2.21 -0.59
C CYS A 134 17.98 -2.59 -0.19
N GLY A 135 17.89 -3.69 0.59
CA GLY A 135 16.66 -4.14 1.23
C GLY A 135 16.75 -3.89 2.72
N SER A 136 15.99 -2.91 3.21
CA SER A 136 15.75 -2.64 4.63
C SER A 136 15.23 -3.89 5.35
N ARG A 137 16.13 -4.53 6.08
CA ARG A 137 16.01 -4.91 7.50
C ARG A 137 14.60 -4.75 8.10
N TYR A 138 13.75 -5.76 7.96
CA TYR A 138 12.81 -6.20 9.01
C TYR A 138 12.62 -7.73 8.93
N GLY A 139 13.24 -8.43 9.90
CA GLY A 139 12.81 -9.69 10.50
C GLY A 139 12.54 -10.92 9.62
N GLY A 140 13.48 -11.86 9.56
CA GLY A 140 13.19 -13.24 9.14
C GLY A 140 14.41 -14.00 8.63
N LEU A 141 15.26 -14.48 9.54
CA LEU A 141 16.46 -15.27 9.28
C LEU A 141 16.10 -16.66 8.67
N PRO A 142 16.62 -17.09 7.50
CA PRO A 142 16.67 -18.49 7.15
C PRO A 142 18.08 -19.05 7.41
N ARG A 143 18.13 -20.07 8.27
CA ARG A 143 19.24 -21.01 8.41
C ARG A 143 19.47 -21.74 7.08
N ASP A 144 20.44 -21.34 6.28
CA ASP A 144 21.18 -22.30 5.44
C ASP A 144 22.54 -21.75 4.99
N TYR A 145 23.55 -21.88 5.87
CA TYR A 145 24.94 -21.51 5.59
C TYR A 145 25.73 -22.66 4.92
N SER A 146 25.10 -23.79 4.61
CA SER A 146 25.81 -25.02 4.22
C SER A 146 26.24 -25.09 2.76
N ARG A 147 25.89 -24.11 1.91
CA ARG A 147 26.22 -24.13 0.47
C ARG A 147 27.25 -23.11 0.00
N LEU A 148 27.84 -22.31 0.91
CA LEU A 148 28.88 -21.33 0.56
C LEU A 148 30.32 -21.86 0.71
N HIS A 149 30.53 -22.98 1.42
CA HIS A 149 31.88 -23.49 1.70
C HIS A 149 32.55 -24.29 0.56
N HIS A 150 31.88 -24.49 -0.58
CA HIS A 150 32.43 -25.29 -1.69
C HIS A 150 32.83 -24.44 -2.92
N ARG A 151 32.80 -23.10 -2.83
CA ARG A 151 33.25 -22.19 -3.89
C ARG A 151 34.34 -21.18 -3.48
N LEU A 152 34.91 -21.33 -2.28
CA LEU A 152 36.07 -20.56 -1.81
C LEU A 152 37.14 -21.55 -1.33
N GLY A 153 37.70 -22.28 -2.29
CA GLY A 153 39.01 -22.93 -2.15
C GLY A 153 40.05 -22.05 -2.85
N ALA A 154 40.65 -21.15 -2.08
CA ALA A 154 41.95 -20.52 -2.29
C ALA A 154 42.38 -19.86 -0.98
#